data_AF-A0A1D2TWS4-F1
#
_entry.id   AF-A0A1D2TWS4-F1
#
_cell.length_a   1.000
_cell.length_b   1.000
_cell.length_c   1.000
_cell.angle_alpha   90.00
_cell.angle_beta   90.00
_cell.angle_gamma   90.00
#
_symmetry.space_group_name_H-M   'P 1'
#
loop_
_entity.id
_entity.type
_entity.pdbx_description
1 polymer ?
#
loop_
_entity_poly.entity_id
_entity_poly.type
_entity_poly.pdbx_seq_one_letter_code
_entity_poly.pdbx_strand_id
1 'polypeptide(L)'
;AQATPRISRTQGGTLAPAFFGRAAQNDEPLMQFVRAGWSNPGTLRHPGLQKVEYWWRDGRLERVGYLAVDGASPPEPATLFRDVTALKLRYRGPDGAWLERWAPQKPLDMPSAVELVLTRKGEKPLTLLFLVGASLPLPPGAAPASGVLANGV
;
A
#
# COMPACT_ATOMS: atom_id res chain seq x y z
N ALA A 1 5.64 5.36 4.23
CA ALA A 1 4.43 5.25 3.39
C ALA A 1 3.20 5.23 4.31
N GLN A 2 2.05 5.77 3.89
CA GLN A 2 0.84 5.86 4.73
C GLN A 2 -0.21 4.81 4.31
N ALA A 3 0.16 3.52 4.29
CA ALA A 3 -0.84 2.46 4.13
C ALA A 3 -1.81 2.49 5.32
N THR A 4 -3.08 2.19 5.09
CA THR A 4 -4.16 2.28 6.09
C THR A 4 -4.99 0.99 6.08
N PRO A 5 -5.46 0.50 7.25
CA PRO A 5 -6.25 -0.72 7.35
C PRO A 5 -7.67 -0.50 6.79
N ARG A 6 -7.79 -0.47 5.46
CA ARG A 6 -9.04 -0.24 4.73
C ARG A 6 -9.26 -1.32 3.67
N ILE A 7 -10.29 -2.14 3.89
CA ILE A 7 -10.80 -3.10 2.89
C ILE A 7 -11.29 -2.34 1.66
N SER A 8 -11.05 -2.93 0.50
CA SER A 8 -11.40 -2.38 -0.82
C SER A 8 -12.18 -3.38 -1.65
N ARG A 9 -12.65 -2.97 -2.84
CA ARG A 9 -13.27 -3.88 -3.81
C ARG A 9 -12.52 -3.86 -5.13
N THR A 10 -12.39 -5.03 -5.73
CA THR A 10 -11.99 -5.17 -7.13
C THR A 10 -13.07 -4.57 -8.05
N GLN A 11 -12.77 -4.41 -9.34
CA GLN A 11 -13.74 -3.95 -10.33
C GLN A 11 -15.00 -4.84 -10.37
N GLY A 12 -14.84 -6.16 -10.20
CA GLY A 12 -15.95 -7.11 -10.13
C GLY A 12 -16.73 -7.12 -8.82
N GLY A 13 -16.42 -6.21 -7.87
CA GLY A 13 -17.11 -6.10 -6.59
C GLY A 13 -16.63 -7.06 -5.49
N THR A 14 -15.65 -7.90 -5.77
CA THR A 14 -15.04 -8.82 -4.80
C THR A 14 -14.30 -8.04 -3.72
N LEU A 15 -14.49 -8.41 -2.45
CA LEU A 15 -13.73 -7.83 -1.34
C LEU A 15 -12.25 -8.20 -1.45
N ALA A 16 -11.39 -7.19 -1.30
CA ALA A 16 -9.95 -7.35 -1.19
C ALA A 16 -9.47 -6.84 0.17
N PRO A 17 -8.55 -7.56 0.84
CA PRO A 17 -8.05 -7.16 2.15
C PRO A 17 -7.33 -5.81 2.08
N ALA A 18 -7.11 -5.20 3.24
CA ALA A 18 -6.46 -3.90 3.36
C ALA A 18 -5.04 -3.88 2.78
N PHE A 19 -4.34 -5.01 2.87
CA PHE A 19 -3.04 -5.23 2.28
C PHE A 19 -2.89 -6.69 1.86
N PHE A 20 -2.35 -6.94 0.67
CA PHE A 20 -1.78 -8.24 0.34
C PHE A 20 -0.48 -8.09 -0.43
N GLY A 21 0.31 -9.16 -0.39
CA GLY A 21 1.56 -9.28 -1.10
C GLY A 21 1.79 -10.72 -1.53
N ARG A 22 2.15 -10.95 -2.79
CA ARG A 22 2.31 -12.27 -3.39
C ARG A 22 3.54 -12.34 -4.28
N ALA A 23 3.91 -13.57 -4.65
CA ALA A 23 4.96 -13.81 -5.62
C ALA A 23 4.58 -13.25 -7.00
N ALA A 24 5.60 -13.04 -7.84
CA ALA A 24 5.44 -12.55 -9.19
C ALA A 24 4.57 -13.45 -10.06
N GLN A 25 3.51 -12.86 -10.63
CA GLN A 25 2.58 -13.48 -11.56
C GLN A 25 2.13 -12.42 -12.56
N ASN A 26 1.90 -12.78 -13.83
CA ASN A 26 1.59 -11.81 -14.88
C ASN A 26 0.15 -11.25 -14.76
N ASP A 27 -0.78 -12.09 -14.30
CA ASP A 27 -2.22 -11.79 -14.33
C ASP A 27 -2.74 -11.19 -13.02
N GLU A 28 -1.89 -11.08 -12.00
CA GLU A 28 -2.27 -10.57 -10.68
C GLU A 28 -1.26 -9.54 -10.15
N PRO A 29 -1.71 -8.55 -9.37
CA PRO A 29 -0.80 -7.58 -8.78
C PRO A 29 0.09 -8.25 -7.75
N LEU A 30 1.38 -7.86 -7.73
CA LEU A 30 2.36 -8.30 -6.73
C LEU A 30 1.95 -7.88 -5.33
N MET A 31 1.39 -6.68 -5.23
CA MET A 31 1.08 -6.04 -3.98
C MET A 31 -0.05 -5.04 -4.19
N GLN A 32 -1.00 -5.04 -3.26
CA GLN A 32 -2.09 -4.07 -3.21
C GLN A 32 -2.25 -3.56 -1.79
N PHE A 33 -2.52 -2.27 -1.68
CA PHE A 33 -2.92 -1.66 -0.42
C PHE A 33 -3.72 -0.39 -0.65
N VAL A 34 -4.44 0.03 0.39
CA VAL A 34 -5.03 1.38 0.43
C VAL A 34 -4.08 2.29 1.20
N ARG A 35 -3.84 3.50 0.69
CA ARG A 35 -3.08 4.54 1.39
C ARG A 35 -3.94 5.75 1.69
N ALA A 36 -3.63 6.43 2.79
CA ALA A 36 -4.14 7.75 3.12
C ALA A 36 -3.20 8.86 2.61
N GLY A 37 -3.63 10.12 2.77
CA GLY A 37 -2.82 11.31 2.53
C GLY A 37 -2.52 11.60 1.07
N TRP A 38 -3.46 11.29 0.17
CA TRP A 38 -3.45 11.90 -1.16
C TRP A 38 -3.90 13.37 -1.00
N SER A 39 -2.98 14.31 -1.23
CA SER A 39 -3.25 15.75 -1.08
C SER A 39 -4.44 16.15 -1.96
N ASN A 40 -5.41 16.86 -1.36
CA ASN A 40 -6.55 17.46 -2.07
C ASN A 40 -6.38 18.98 -2.14
N PRO A 41 -5.60 19.52 -3.09
CA PRO A 41 -5.58 20.94 -3.34
C PRO A 41 -6.87 21.33 -4.08
N GLY A 42 -7.91 21.72 -3.33
CA GLY A 42 -9.06 22.48 -3.83
C GLY A 42 -10.11 21.71 -4.63
N THR A 43 -11.35 21.72 -4.12
CA THR A 43 -12.64 21.52 -4.82
C THR A 43 -13.04 20.12 -5.34
N LEU A 44 -12.15 19.13 -5.45
CA LEU A 44 -12.54 17.78 -5.85
C LEU A 44 -12.88 16.90 -4.62
N ARG A 45 -14.13 16.42 -4.52
CA ARG A 45 -14.55 15.44 -3.49
C ARG A 45 -14.07 14.03 -3.86
N HIS A 46 -12.77 13.80 -3.79
CA HIS A 46 -12.25 12.44 -3.69
C HIS A 46 -11.92 12.13 -2.22
N PRO A 47 -12.27 10.95 -1.72
CA PRO A 47 -11.82 10.53 -0.39
C PRO A 47 -10.29 10.59 -0.37
N GLY A 48 -9.69 11.04 0.73
CA GLY A 48 -8.22 11.09 0.92
C GLY A 48 -7.54 9.72 0.94
N LEU A 49 -8.23 8.69 0.45
CA LEU A 49 -7.85 7.29 0.36
C LEU A 49 -7.68 6.90 -1.11
N GLN A 50 -6.56 6.25 -1.40
CA GLN A 50 -6.27 5.74 -2.74
C GLN A 50 -5.92 4.26 -2.67
N LYS A 51 -6.59 3.42 -3.47
CA LYS A 51 -6.16 2.04 -3.71
C LYS A 51 -4.98 2.05 -4.69
N VAL A 52 -3.93 1.34 -4.35
CA VAL A 52 -2.70 1.24 -5.15
C VAL A 52 -2.37 -0.23 -5.38
N GLU A 53 -1.99 -0.55 -6.62
CA GLU A 53 -1.49 -1.86 -7.01
C GLU A 53 -0.10 -1.71 -7.65
N TYR A 54 0.77 -2.67 -7.39
CA TYR A 54 2.06 -2.82 -8.04
C TYR A 54 2.07 -4.08 -8.89
N TRP A 55 2.59 -3.96 -10.10
CA TRP A 55 2.57 -5.01 -11.12
C TRP A 55 3.96 -5.20 -11.70
N TRP A 56 4.34 -6.43 -12.03
CA TRP A 56 5.55 -6.69 -12.82
C TRP A 56 5.16 -7.41 -14.10
N ARG A 57 5.29 -6.71 -15.24
CA ARG A 57 4.84 -7.16 -16.56
C ARG A 57 5.82 -6.67 -17.61
N ASP A 58 6.14 -7.51 -18.59
CA ASP A 58 7.05 -7.17 -19.71
C ASP A 58 8.38 -6.53 -19.26
N GLY A 59 8.95 -6.99 -18.15
CA GLY A 59 10.18 -6.40 -17.58
C GLY A 59 10.01 -4.99 -17.00
N ARG A 60 8.78 -4.53 -16.77
CA ARG A 60 8.48 -3.24 -16.14
C ARG A 60 7.85 -3.43 -14.77
N LEU A 61 8.34 -2.69 -13.77
CA LEU A 61 7.64 -2.51 -12.51
C LEU A 61 6.69 -1.32 -12.67
N GLU A 62 5.40 -1.58 -12.60
CA GLU A 62 4.33 -0.61 -12.83
C GLU A 62 3.53 -0.37 -11.56
N ARG A 63 2.99 0.84 -11.44
CA ARG A 63 2.10 1.25 -10.34
C ARG A 63 0.78 1.75 -10.91
N VAL A 64 -0.32 1.18 -10.43
CA VAL A 64 -1.69 1.61 -10.74
C VAL A 64 -2.28 2.27 -9.51
N GLY A 65 -2.73 3.52 -9.63
CA GLY A 65 -3.39 4.26 -8.55
C GLY A 65 -4.84 4.57 -8.92
N TYR A 66 -5.79 3.94 -8.24
CA TYR A 66 -7.21 4.03 -8.58
C TYR A 66 -7.83 5.35 -8.11
N LEU A 67 -8.81 5.86 -8.88
CA LEU A 67 -9.57 7.07 -8.52
C LEU A 67 -10.62 6.83 -7.42
N ALA A 68 -11.08 5.58 -7.26
CA ALA A 68 -11.90 5.16 -6.13
C ALA A 68 -11.40 3.82 -5.56
N VAL A 69 -11.61 3.64 -4.26
CA VAL A 69 -11.15 2.44 -3.53
C VAL A 69 -11.99 1.21 -3.86
N ASP A 70 -13.26 1.40 -4.22
CA ASP A 70 -14.22 0.33 -4.43
C ASP A 70 -14.71 0.33 -5.89
N GLY A 71 -14.54 -0.79 -6.60
CA GLY A 71 -15.18 -1.02 -7.91
C GLY A 71 -14.64 -0.21 -9.08
N ALA A 72 -13.65 0.67 -8.87
CA ALA A 72 -13.08 1.46 -9.96
C ALA A 72 -12.32 0.59 -10.97
N SER A 73 -12.46 0.95 -12.25
CA SER A 73 -11.61 0.43 -13.33
C SER A 73 -10.15 0.90 -13.12
N PRO A 74 -9.16 0.06 -13.42
CA PRO A 74 -7.75 0.47 -13.38
C PRO A 74 -7.51 1.61 -14.39
N PRO A 75 -6.92 2.74 -13.97
CA PRO A 75 -6.40 3.74 -14.89
C PRO A 75 -5.09 3.27 -15.55
N GLU A 76 -4.54 4.09 -16.44
CA GLU A 76 -3.25 3.83 -17.09
C GLU A 76 -2.14 3.62 -16.04
N PRO A 77 -1.37 2.51 -16.11
CA PRO A 77 -0.27 2.25 -15.19
C PRO A 77 0.89 3.22 -15.37
N ALA A 78 1.45 3.71 -14.26
CA ALA A 78 2.71 4.46 -14.27
C ALA A 78 3.89 3.48 -14.20
N THR A 79 4.78 3.51 -15.20
CA THR A 79 6.04 2.73 -15.17
C THR A 79 7.01 3.35 -14.16
N LEU A 80 7.42 2.59 -13.15
CA LEU A 80 8.42 3.01 -12.16
C LEU A 80 9.84 2.60 -12.55
N PHE A 81 9.99 1.36 -13.02
CA PHE A 81 11.28 0.83 -13.48
C PHE A 81 11.09 0.04 -14.77
N ARG A 82 12.10 0.08 -15.64
CA ARG A 82 12.21 -0.71 -16.87
C ARG A 82 13.36 -1.70 -16.75
N ASP A 83 13.37 -2.68 -17.64
CA ASP A 83 14.41 -3.72 -17.75
C ASP A 83 14.63 -4.50 -16.44
N VAL A 84 13.56 -4.69 -15.67
CA VAL A 84 13.53 -5.46 -14.43
C VAL A 84 13.56 -6.94 -14.76
N THR A 85 14.65 -7.60 -14.36
CA THR A 85 14.90 -9.03 -14.62
C THR A 85 14.61 -9.92 -13.42
N ALA A 86 14.65 -9.37 -12.20
CA ALA A 86 14.29 -10.08 -11.00
C ALA A 86 13.64 -9.13 -9.98
N LEU A 87 12.70 -9.68 -9.21
CA LEU A 87 12.00 -8.95 -8.16
C LEU A 87 11.74 -9.89 -6.98
N LYS A 88 12.13 -9.47 -5.77
CA LYS A 88 11.85 -10.17 -4.52
C LYS A 88 11.16 -9.22 -3.55
N LEU A 89 10.04 -9.65 -3.00
CA LEU A 89 9.28 -8.93 -1.98
C LEU A 89 9.34 -9.70 -0.66
N ARG A 90 9.56 -8.98 0.43
CA ARG A 90 9.44 -9.51 1.79
C ARG A 90 8.62 -8.56 2.64
N TYR A 91 7.88 -9.12 3.56
CA TYR A 91 6.91 -8.42 4.39
C TYR A 91 7.24 -8.69 5.85
N ARG A 92 7.36 -7.64 6.65
CA ARG A 92 7.63 -7.78 8.07
C ARG A 92 6.32 -7.86 8.84
N GLY A 93 6.10 -8.94 9.57
CA GLY A 93 4.94 -9.10 10.43
C GLY A 93 5.00 -8.22 11.69
N PRO A 94 3.88 -8.12 12.44
CA PRO A 94 3.85 -7.47 13.75
C PRO A 94 4.78 -8.12 14.79
N ASP A 95 5.02 -9.42 14.66
CA ASP A 95 5.99 -10.20 15.45
C ASP A 95 7.46 -9.92 15.08
N GLY A 96 7.68 -9.11 14.04
CA GLY A 96 8.99 -8.75 13.54
C GLY A 96 9.59 -9.76 12.56
N ALA A 97 8.92 -10.90 12.30
CA ALA A 97 9.38 -11.92 11.36
C ALA A 97 9.22 -11.44 9.90
N TRP A 98 10.07 -11.95 9.02
CA TRP A 98 10.00 -11.66 7.58
C TRP A 98 9.35 -12.80 6.83
N LEU A 99 8.33 -12.48 6.04
CA LEU A 99 7.58 -13.40 5.21
C LEU A 99 7.80 -13.07 3.73
N GLU A 100 7.89 -14.08 2.86
CA GLU A 100 8.01 -13.86 1.41
C GLU A 100 6.65 -13.60 0.73
N ARG A 101 5.56 -13.84 1.47
CA ARG A 101 4.18 -13.58 1.06
C ARG A 101 3.43 -12.94 2.22
N TRP A 102 2.56 -11.98 1.91
CA TRP A 102 1.60 -11.43 2.87
C TRP A 102 0.18 -11.83 2.47
N ALA A 103 -0.33 -12.87 3.13
CA ALA A 103 -1.72 -13.31 3.04
C ALA A 103 -2.35 -13.10 4.42
N PRO A 104 -3.09 -12.00 4.62
CA PRO A 104 -3.58 -11.63 5.94
C PRO A 104 -4.61 -12.65 6.45
N GLN A 105 -4.54 -13.00 7.74
CA GLN A 105 -5.52 -13.90 8.37
C GLN A 105 -6.83 -13.17 8.62
N LYS A 106 -6.77 -11.90 9.03
CA LYS A 106 -7.92 -11.01 9.14
C LYS A 106 -7.84 -9.96 8.02
N PRO A 107 -8.95 -9.55 7.40
CA PRO A 107 -8.93 -8.61 6.27
C PRO A 107 -8.28 -7.25 6.52
N LEU A 108 -8.06 -6.87 7.78
CA LEU A 108 -7.43 -5.60 8.20
C LEU A 108 -5.96 -5.74 8.62
N ASP A 109 -5.40 -6.96 8.63
CA ASP A 109 -4.02 -7.17 9.03
C ASP A 109 -3.05 -6.53 8.03
N MET A 110 -2.11 -5.75 8.56
CA MET A 110 -1.09 -5.02 7.80
C MET A 110 0.31 -5.53 8.16
N PRO A 111 1.25 -5.61 7.20
CA PRO A 111 2.65 -5.76 7.56
C PRO A 111 3.16 -4.46 8.19
N SER A 112 4.20 -4.54 9.01
CA SER A 112 4.89 -3.39 9.61
C SER A 112 5.86 -2.74 8.62
N ALA A 113 6.45 -3.53 7.72
CA ALA A 113 7.36 -3.06 6.68
C ALA A 113 7.33 -3.94 5.43
N VAL A 114 7.75 -3.37 4.31
CA VAL A 114 7.93 -4.06 3.03
C VAL A 114 9.34 -3.82 2.54
N GLU A 115 10.05 -4.90 2.23
CA GLU A 115 11.32 -4.88 1.51
C GLU A 115 11.06 -5.30 0.06
N LEU A 116 11.49 -4.47 -0.87
CA LEU A 116 11.50 -4.74 -2.30
C LEU A 116 12.94 -4.74 -2.78
N VAL A 117 13.42 -5.89 -3.26
CA VAL A 117 14.70 -6.01 -3.96
C VAL A 117 14.40 -6.20 -5.44
N LEU A 118 14.92 -5.31 -6.28
CA LEU A 118 14.77 -5.42 -7.73
C LEU A 118 16.13 -5.41 -8.42
N THR A 119 16.27 -6.22 -9.46
CA THR A 119 17.46 -6.26 -10.31
C THR A 119 17.08 -5.80 -11.71
N ARG A 120 17.87 -4.89 -12.26
CA ARG A 120 17.73 -4.41 -13.64
C ARG A 120 18.88 -4.94 -14.49
N LYS A 121 18.63 -5.07 -15.80
CA LYS A 121 19.62 -5.56 -16.75
C LYS A 121 20.91 -4.73 -16.69
N GLY A 122 22.03 -5.37 -16.37
CA GLY A 122 23.35 -4.72 -16.31
C GLY A 122 23.58 -3.84 -15.06
N GLU A 123 22.66 -3.84 -14.10
CA GLU A 123 22.76 -3.03 -12.89
C GLU A 123 22.89 -3.87 -11.61
N LYS A 124 23.42 -3.26 -10.55
CA LYS A 124 23.41 -3.86 -9.21
C LYS A 124 21.99 -3.90 -8.66
N PRO A 125 21.65 -4.90 -7.82
CA PRO A 125 20.36 -4.95 -7.15
C PRO A 125 20.08 -3.69 -6.33
N LEU A 126 18.85 -3.17 -6.44
CA LEU A 126 18.33 -2.05 -5.66
C LEU A 126 17.40 -2.59 -4.58
N THR A 127 17.69 -2.26 -3.32
CA THR A 127 16.83 -2.59 -2.17
C THR A 127 16.10 -1.34 -1.70
N LEU A 128 14.78 -1.43 -1.63
CA LEU A 128 13.89 -0.41 -1.12
C LEU A 128 13.14 -0.94 0.09
N LEU A 129 13.29 -0.27 1.24
CA LEU A 129 12.63 -0.64 2.49
C LEU A 129 11.61 0.44 2.86
N PHE A 130 10.35 0.03 3.01
CA PHE A 130 9.23 0.92 3.31
C PHE A 130 8.56 0.53 4.62
N LEU A 131 8.42 1.49 5.53
CA LEU A 131 7.51 1.33 6.66
C LEU A 131 6.06 1.46 6.19
N VAL A 132 5.23 0.49 6.62
CA VAL A 132 3.81 0.39 6.30
C VAL A 132 3.04 0.84 7.55
N GLY A 133 2.50 2.06 7.51
CA GLY A 133 1.66 2.59 8.58
C GLY A 133 2.38 2.66 9.93
N ALA A 134 2.97 3.82 10.24
CA ALA A 134 3.37 4.11 11.60
C ALA A 134 2.11 4.34 12.47
N SER A 135 1.39 3.28 12.83
CA SER A 135 0.83 3.27 14.18
C SER A 135 2.00 2.99 15.10
N LEU A 136 2.78 4.03 15.41
CA LEU A 136 3.47 4.03 16.69
C LEU A 136 2.39 3.72 17.72
N PRO A 137 2.51 2.65 18.52
CA PRO A 137 1.66 2.54 19.69
C PRO A 137 1.76 3.87 20.42
N LEU A 138 0.63 4.53 20.68
CA LEU A 138 0.65 5.64 21.63
C LEU A 138 1.30 5.07 22.90
N PRO A 139 2.36 5.69 23.44
CA PRO A 139 2.83 5.28 24.76
C PRO A 139 1.63 5.32 25.71
N PRO A 140 1.46 4.32 26.59
CA PRO A 140 0.36 4.30 27.53
C PRO A 140 0.37 5.62 28.33
N GLY A 141 -0.70 6.41 28.21
CA GLY A 141 -0.86 7.69 28.93
C GLY A 141 -1.12 8.94 28.10
N ALA A 142 -1.04 8.88 26.76
CA ALA A 142 -1.40 10.04 25.93
C ALA A 142 -2.93 10.17 25.78
N ALA A 143 -3.56 10.93 26.67
CA ALA A 143 -4.96 11.33 26.56
C ALA A 143 -5.18 12.25 25.35
N PRO A 144 -6.34 12.19 24.66
CA PRO A 144 -6.67 13.18 23.65
C PRO A 144 -6.81 14.56 24.30
N ALA A 145 -6.14 15.58 23.73
CA ALA A 145 -6.32 16.95 24.15
C ALA A 145 -7.76 17.38 23.88
N SER A 146 -8.57 17.44 24.94
CA SER A 146 -9.91 18.04 24.90
C SER A 146 -9.77 19.53 24.60
N GLY A 147 -10.01 19.91 23.35
CA GLY A 147 -10.26 21.29 22.97
C GLY A 147 -11.61 21.73 23.54
N VAL A 148 -11.59 22.41 24.68
CA VAL A 148 -12.76 23.16 25.16
C VAL A 148 -12.94 24.35 24.23
N LEU A 149 -14.06 24.37 23.51
CA LEU A 149 -14.60 25.56 22.86
C LEU A 149 -15.03 26.53 23.96
N ALA A 150 -14.32 27.65 24.10
CA ALA A 150 -14.85 28.81 24.82
C ALA A 150 -15.87 29.52 23.92
N ASN A 151 -17.16 29.30 24.19
CA ASN A 151 -18.24 30.18 23.77
C ASN A 151 -18.31 31.36 24.76
N GLY A 152 -18.48 32.58 24.21
CA GLY A 152 -18.26 33.85 24.90
C GLY A 152 -19.37 34.36 25.83
N VAL A 153 -19.08 35.52 26.43
CA VAL A 153 -19.88 36.77 26.46
C VAL A 153 -18.90 37.94 26.47
#